data_AF-A0A2V7S2R9-F1
#
_entry.id   AF-A0A2V7S2R9-F1
#
_cell.length_a   1.000
_cell.length_b   1.000
_cell.length_c   1.000
_cell.angle_alpha   90.00
_cell.angle_beta   90.00
_cell.angle_gamma   90.00
#
_symmetry.space_group_name_H-M   'P 1'
#
loop_
_entity.id
_entity.type
_entity.pdbx_description
1 polymer ?
#
loop_
_entity_poly.entity_id
_entity_poly.type
_entity_poly.pdbx_seq_one_letter_code
_entity_poly.pdbx_strand_id
1 'polypeptide(L)'
;MREACAALEIVPGEARVLRLGHCAVVALPAAGLVARIGRPGYSPERLDAELRIARHLARAGLPVLAPADAVRTGPIVTGRGPVTFWPLVDHIGGDLDWAWLAHTLRRLHELPLPAELVSLWDPVGRVEERVALYASHVTARGDYVSLLSTACDEARAVLTRLRSALGIGLVHGDPLNVVLTARGPLLL
;
A
#
# COMPACT_ATOMS: atom_id res chain seq x y z
N MET A 1 17.93 1.54 -3.19
CA MET A 1 18.04 3.01 -3.06
C MET A 1 19.04 3.58 -4.05
N ARG A 2 20.34 3.28 -3.96
CA ARG A 2 21.35 3.78 -4.93
C ARG A 2 20.96 3.54 -6.40
N GLU A 3 20.54 2.32 -6.76
CA GLU A 3 20.02 2.00 -8.10
C GLU A 3 18.84 2.88 -8.53
N ALA A 4 17.85 3.06 -7.65
CA ALA A 4 16.66 3.86 -7.94
C ALA A 4 16.96 5.36 -8.03
N CYS A 5 17.85 5.89 -7.18
CA CYS A 5 18.33 7.26 -7.25
C CYS A 5 19.13 7.51 -8.53
N ALA A 6 20.01 6.58 -8.91
CA ALA A 6 20.79 6.67 -10.15
C ALA A 6 19.88 6.68 -11.39
N ALA A 7 18.83 5.87 -11.40
CA ALA A 7 17.84 5.86 -12.48
C ALA A 7 17.04 7.17 -12.63
N LEU A 8 17.06 8.03 -11.61
CA LEU A 8 16.42 9.35 -11.61
C LEU A 8 17.44 10.49 -11.63
N GLU A 9 18.74 10.18 -11.74
CA GLU A 9 19.83 11.15 -11.65
C GLU A 9 19.81 11.98 -10.35
N ILE A 10 19.28 11.39 -9.27
CA ILE A 10 19.20 12.01 -7.94
C ILE A 10 20.38 11.55 -7.10
N VAL A 11 21.02 12.50 -6.40
CA VAL A 11 22.00 12.17 -5.37
C VAL A 11 21.26 11.82 -4.07
N PRO A 12 21.45 10.62 -3.49
CA PRO A 12 20.69 10.20 -2.31
C PRO A 12 20.97 11.04 -1.06
N GLY A 13 22.13 11.70 -0.96
CA GLY A 13 22.49 12.61 0.12
C GLY A 13 22.27 12.01 1.52
N GLU A 14 21.65 12.77 2.41
CA GLU A 14 21.25 12.37 3.76
C GLU A 14 19.95 11.53 3.77
N ALA A 15 19.93 10.45 2.99
CA ALA A 15 18.80 9.54 2.96
C ALA A 15 18.52 8.97 4.36
N ARG A 16 17.28 9.08 4.84
CA ARG A 16 16.85 8.68 6.19
C ARG A 16 15.79 7.60 6.12
N VAL A 17 15.99 6.49 6.82
CA VAL A 17 14.93 5.48 6.99
C VAL A 17 13.88 6.02 7.96
N LEU A 18 12.63 6.13 7.49
CA LEU A 18 11.48 6.57 8.29
C LEU A 18 10.77 5.39 8.97
N ARG A 19 10.64 4.28 8.23
CA ARG A 19 9.92 3.08 8.70
C ARG A 19 10.46 1.83 8.01
N LEU A 20 10.56 0.74 8.76
CA LEU A 20 10.81 -0.60 8.25
C LEU A 20 9.64 -1.50 8.66
N GLY A 21 8.87 -1.99 7.70
CA GLY A 21 7.72 -2.84 7.96
C GLY A 21 7.37 -3.75 6.78
N HIS A 22 6.14 -3.64 6.27
CA HIS A 22 5.75 -4.34 5.04
C HIS A 22 6.57 -3.83 3.85
N CYS A 23 6.78 -2.51 3.75
CA CYS A 23 7.75 -1.86 2.88
C CYS A 23 8.78 -1.08 3.72
N ALA A 24 9.91 -0.72 3.11
CA ALA A 24 10.85 0.24 3.68
C ALA A 24 10.52 1.64 3.15
N VAL A 25 10.39 2.61 4.05
CA VAL A 25 10.08 4.01 3.71
C VAL A 25 11.32 4.85 4.01
N VAL A 26 11.85 5.50 2.98
CA VAL A 26 13.10 6.27 3.05
C VAL A 26 12.87 7.69 2.58
N ALA A 27 13.12 8.68 3.43
CA ALA A 27 13.14 10.08 3.05
C ALA A 27 14.42 10.40 2.28
N LEU A 28 14.27 11.22 1.23
CA LEU A 28 15.32 11.80 0.42
C LEU A 28 15.17 13.34 0.48
N PRO A 29 15.61 13.99 1.57
CA PRO A 29 15.30 15.40 1.83
C PRO A 29 15.79 16.35 0.73
N ALA A 30 16.99 16.12 0.21
CA ALA A 30 17.57 16.95 -0.86
C ALA A 30 16.73 16.96 -2.15
N ALA A 31 15.93 15.92 -2.39
CA ALA A 31 15.03 15.82 -3.53
C ALA A 31 13.58 16.15 -3.18
N GLY A 32 13.24 16.39 -1.90
CA GLY A 32 11.86 16.55 -1.45
C GLY A 32 11.00 15.30 -1.66
N LEU A 33 11.59 14.10 -1.58
CA LEU A 33 10.91 12.83 -1.89
C LEU A 33 10.94 11.84 -0.72
N VAL A 34 9.99 10.92 -0.76
CA VAL A 34 9.96 9.67 -0.02
C VAL A 34 9.95 8.52 -1.02
N ALA A 35 10.89 7.60 -0.86
CA ALA A 35 10.96 6.36 -1.61
C ALA A 35 10.37 5.21 -0.77
N ARG A 36 9.34 4.55 -1.29
CA ARG A 36 8.75 3.33 -0.73
C ARG A 36 9.32 2.13 -1.47
N ILE A 37 10.06 1.28 -0.77
CA ILE A 37 10.72 0.09 -1.32
C ILE A 37 9.90 -1.14 -0.93
N GLY A 38 9.29 -1.78 -1.94
CA GLY A 38 8.64 -3.08 -1.78
C GLY A 38 9.66 -4.19 -1.49
N ARG A 39 9.18 -5.32 -0.96
CA ARG A 39 10.04 -6.49 -0.74
C ARG A 39 10.51 -7.09 -2.07
N PRO A 40 11.64 -7.81 -2.12
CA PRO A 40 11.98 -8.65 -3.27
C PRO A 40 10.80 -9.58 -3.62
N GLY A 41 10.48 -9.70 -4.91
CA GLY A 41 9.35 -10.50 -5.39
C GLY A 41 7.97 -9.83 -5.29
N TYR A 42 7.88 -8.58 -4.84
CA TYR A 42 6.62 -7.83 -4.93
C TYR A 42 6.29 -7.57 -6.40
N SER A 43 5.07 -7.92 -6.82
CA SER A 43 4.60 -7.70 -8.19
C SER A 43 4.59 -6.20 -8.54
N PRO A 44 5.30 -5.79 -9.62
CA PRO A 44 5.23 -4.42 -10.12
C PRO A 44 3.80 -3.98 -10.45
N GLU A 45 2.95 -4.91 -10.88
CA GLU A 45 1.54 -4.66 -11.23
C GLU A 45 0.72 -4.24 -9.99
N ARG A 46 1.02 -4.82 -8.81
CA ARG A 46 0.39 -4.39 -7.55
C ARG A 46 0.76 -2.95 -7.20
N LEU A 47 2.04 -2.58 -7.34
CA LEU A 47 2.47 -1.21 -7.09
C LEU A 47 1.92 -0.23 -8.12
N ASP A 48 1.81 -0.64 -9.38
CA ASP A 48 1.16 0.17 -10.41
C ASP A 48 -0.33 0.40 -10.08
N ALA A 49 -1.03 -0.63 -9.60
CA ALA A 49 -2.40 -0.49 -9.12
C ALA A 49 -2.50 0.46 -7.90
N GLU A 50 -1.58 0.37 -6.93
CA GLU A 50 -1.48 1.31 -5.80
C GLU A 50 -1.29 2.76 -6.27
N LEU A 51 -0.41 2.99 -7.26
CA LEU A 51 -0.22 4.32 -7.85
C LEU A 51 -1.46 4.81 -8.59
N ARG A 52 -2.13 3.94 -9.36
CA ARG A 52 -3.37 4.29 -10.08
C ARG A 52 -4.50 4.66 -9.13
N ILE A 53 -4.71 3.91 -8.04
CA ILE A 53 -5.76 4.24 -7.07
C ILE A 53 -5.44 5.57 -6.37
N ALA A 54 -4.20 5.78 -5.91
CA ALA A 54 -3.82 7.04 -5.26
C ALA A 54 -4.07 8.27 -6.17
N ARG A 55 -3.73 8.16 -7.47
CA ARG A 55 -4.05 9.20 -8.47
C ARG A 55 -5.54 9.38 -8.68
N HIS A 56 -6.31 8.29 -8.74
CA HIS A 56 -7.75 8.39 -8.90
C HIS A 56 -8.39 9.13 -7.72
N LEU A 57 -8.03 8.77 -6.49
CA LEU A 57 -8.53 9.40 -5.28
C LEU A 57 -8.13 10.88 -5.20
N ALA A 58 -6.88 11.21 -5.55
CA ALA A 58 -6.41 12.60 -5.59
C ALA A 58 -7.19 13.44 -6.63
N ARG A 59 -7.43 12.89 -7.83
CA ARG A 59 -8.23 13.56 -8.87
C ARG A 59 -9.70 13.73 -8.48
N ALA A 60 -10.23 12.83 -7.66
CA ALA A 60 -11.57 12.95 -7.08
C ALA A 60 -11.64 13.95 -5.90
N GLY A 61 -10.53 14.61 -5.56
CA GLY A 61 -10.48 15.63 -4.51
C GLY A 61 -10.55 15.05 -3.10
N LEU A 62 -10.20 13.77 -2.91
CA LEU A 62 -9.95 13.26 -1.57
C LEU A 62 -8.62 13.77 -1.03
N PRO A 63 -8.53 14.03 0.30
CA PRO A 63 -7.28 14.36 0.96
C PRO A 63 -6.40 13.12 1.10
N VAL A 64 -5.78 12.71 -0.01
CA VAL A 64 -4.80 11.61 -0.10
C VAL A 64 -3.45 12.16 -0.54
N LEU A 65 -2.37 11.49 -0.17
CA LEU A 65 -1.06 11.80 -0.71
C LEU A 65 -0.98 11.29 -2.17
N ALA A 66 -0.84 12.20 -3.14
CA ALA A 66 -0.62 11.82 -4.53
C ALA A 66 0.83 11.36 -4.77
N PRO A 67 1.08 10.42 -5.71
CA PRO A 67 2.43 10.05 -6.10
C PRO A 67 3.25 11.22 -6.68
N ALA A 68 4.57 11.13 -6.62
CA ALA A 68 5.49 12.14 -7.19
C ALA A 68 5.64 11.98 -8.71
N ASP A 69 4.54 12.13 -9.44
CA ASP A 69 4.47 11.86 -10.89
C ASP A 69 5.38 12.76 -11.73
N ALA A 70 5.70 13.97 -11.25
CA ALA A 70 6.66 14.86 -11.88
C ALA A 70 8.09 14.28 -11.93
N VAL A 71 8.40 13.34 -11.02
CA VAL A 71 9.68 12.64 -11.00
C VAL A 71 9.57 11.31 -11.73
N ARG A 72 8.55 10.50 -11.38
CA ARG A 72 8.34 9.20 -12.01
C ARG A 72 6.91 8.70 -11.81
N THR A 73 6.31 8.26 -12.91
CA THR A 73 4.91 7.75 -12.94
C THR A 73 4.76 6.25 -12.65
N GLY A 74 5.83 5.48 -12.48
CA GLY A 74 5.75 4.03 -12.28
C GLY A 74 6.84 3.52 -11.36
N PRO A 75 6.76 2.26 -10.90
CA PRO A 75 7.80 1.68 -10.07
C PRO A 75 9.13 1.55 -10.83
N ILE A 76 10.24 1.70 -10.10
CA ILE A 76 11.58 1.35 -10.57
C ILE A 76 11.94 -0.01 -9.97
N VAL A 77 12.16 -1.01 -10.82
CA VAL A 77 12.60 -2.34 -10.37
C VAL A 77 14.09 -2.28 -10.06
N THR A 78 14.47 -2.75 -8.88
CA THR A 78 15.87 -2.83 -8.43
C THR A 78 16.15 -4.21 -7.85
N GLY A 79 17.42 -4.57 -7.68
CA GLY A 79 17.82 -5.86 -7.10
C GLY A 79 17.36 -6.11 -5.67
N ARG A 80 16.84 -5.09 -4.97
CA ARG A 80 16.33 -5.18 -3.58
C ARG A 80 14.81 -5.10 -3.49
N GLY A 81 14.12 -4.97 -4.62
CA GLY A 81 12.68 -4.80 -4.71
C GLY A 81 12.29 -3.53 -5.48
N PRO A 82 11.04 -3.45 -5.95
CA PRO A 82 10.54 -2.28 -6.68
C PRO A 82 10.39 -1.05 -5.78
N VAL A 83 10.62 0.14 -6.34
CA VAL A 83 10.59 1.43 -5.62
C VAL A 83 9.57 2.37 -6.25
N THR A 84 8.70 2.99 -5.43
CA THR A 84 7.83 4.09 -5.83
C THR A 84 8.19 5.38 -5.09
N PHE A 85 7.89 6.52 -5.70
CA PHE A 85 8.27 7.84 -5.19
C PHE A 85 7.04 8.69 -4.87
N TRP A 86 7.10 9.36 -3.73
CA TRP A 86 6.04 10.17 -3.15
C TRP A 86 6.64 11.50 -2.68
N PRO A 87 5.87 12.59 -2.61
CA PRO A 87 6.35 13.83 -2.03
C PRO A 87 6.75 13.64 -0.57
N LEU A 88 7.88 14.21 -0.16
CA LEU A 88 8.19 14.37 1.24
C LEU A 88 7.29 15.48 1.80
N VAL A 89 6.49 15.12 2.81
CA VAL A 89 5.62 16.04 3.52
C VAL A 89 6.00 16.10 4.98
N ASP A 90 5.99 17.30 5.54
CA ASP A 90 6.26 17.50 6.96
C ASP A 90 5.07 17.04 7.78
N HIS A 91 5.32 16.09 8.66
CA HIS A 91 4.33 15.68 9.66
C HIS A 91 4.34 16.69 10.80
N ILE A 92 3.22 17.37 11.01
CA ILE A 92 2.98 18.14 12.22
C ILE A 92 2.39 17.18 13.26
N GLY A 93 2.98 17.07 14.44
CA GLY A 93 2.41 16.25 15.51
C GLY A 93 1.00 16.69 15.88
N GLY A 94 0.25 15.82 16.55
CA GLY A 94 -1.12 16.10 16.99
C GLY A 94 -1.99 14.87 16.95
N ASP A 95 -3.22 15.02 17.46
CA ASP A 95 -4.21 13.95 17.46
C ASP A 95 -4.96 13.89 16.12
N LEU A 96 -5.31 12.67 15.71
CA LEU A 96 -6.13 12.46 14.53
C LEU A 96 -7.57 12.89 14.81
N ASP A 97 -8.10 13.78 13.97
CA ASP A 97 -9.51 14.11 13.96
C ASP A 97 -10.33 12.92 13.40
N TRP A 98 -10.99 12.21 14.32
CA TRP A 98 -11.86 11.07 13.99
C TRP A 98 -13.07 11.46 13.14
N ALA A 99 -13.60 12.67 13.31
CA ALA A 99 -14.71 13.15 12.50
C ALA A 99 -14.23 13.38 11.07
N TRP A 100 -13.08 14.02 10.88
CA TRP A 100 -12.46 14.16 9.56
C TRP A 100 -12.22 12.80 8.89
N LEU A 101 -11.68 11.83 9.63
CA LEU A 101 -11.42 10.48 9.08
C LEU A 101 -12.72 9.83 8.63
N ALA A 102 -13.77 9.84 9.46
CA ALA A 102 -15.06 9.24 9.13
C ALA A 102 -15.68 9.88 7.88
N HIS A 103 -15.66 11.21 7.75
CA HIS A 103 -16.17 11.91 6.56
C HIS A 103 -15.35 11.57 5.32
N THR A 104 -14.03 11.48 5.45
CA THR A 104 -13.13 11.14 4.34
C THR A 104 -13.36 9.70 3.86
N LEU A 105 -13.50 8.74 4.78
CA LEU A 105 -13.79 7.35 4.44
C LEU A 105 -15.18 7.18 3.82
N ARG A 106 -16.18 7.94 4.30
CA ARG A 106 -17.50 7.94 3.67
C ARG A 106 -17.42 8.43 2.22
N ARG A 107 -16.73 9.54 1.96
CA ARG A 107 -16.51 10.05 0.60
C ARG A 107 -15.77 9.02 -0.27
N LEU A 108 -14.78 8.31 0.28
CA LEU A 108 -14.07 7.25 -0.41
C LEU A 108 -15.02 6.12 -0.83
N HIS A 109 -15.89 5.68 0.09
CA HIS A 109 -16.83 4.59 -0.16
C HIS A 109 -17.93 4.96 -1.17
N GLU A 110 -18.24 6.25 -1.31
CA GLU A 110 -19.23 6.77 -2.26
C GLU A 110 -18.65 6.98 -3.68
N LEU A 111 -17.32 6.86 -3.87
CA LEU A 111 -16.71 6.99 -5.20
C LEU A 111 -17.03 5.79 -6.10
N PRO A 112 -17.26 6.04 -7.41
CA PRO A 112 -17.40 4.95 -8.37
C PRO A 112 -16.10 4.16 -8.50
N LEU A 113 -16.22 2.85 -8.68
CA LEU A 113 -15.08 2.00 -9.00
C LEU A 113 -14.51 2.42 -10.38
N PRO A 114 -13.21 2.74 -10.47
CA PRO A 114 -12.59 3.05 -11.76
C PRO A 114 -12.60 1.83 -12.66
N ALA A 115 -13.04 1.99 -13.91
CA ALA A 115 -13.19 0.88 -14.86
C ALA A 115 -11.87 0.15 -15.15
N GLU A 116 -10.74 0.85 -15.03
CA GLU A 116 -9.40 0.33 -15.30
C GLU A 116 -8.76 -0.35 -14.08
N LEU A 117 -9.41 -0.33 -12.91
CA LEU A 117 -8.89 -0.98 -11.70
C LEU A 117 -9.38 -2.42 -11.60
N VAL A 118 -8.44 -3.34 -11.74
CA VAL A 118 -8.62 -4.73 -11.35
C VAL A 118 -8.57 -4.81 -9.83
N SER A 119 -9.61 -5.38 -9.20
CA SER A 119 -9.57 -5.67 -7.77
C SER A 119 -8.47 -6.68 -7.49
N LEU A 120 -7.48 -6.27 -6.70
CA LEU A 120 -6.41 -7.13 -6.19
C LEU A 120 -6.72 -7.65 -4.79
N TRP A 121 -7.97 -7.49 -4.34
CA TRP A 121 -8.43 -7.89 -3.03
C TRP A 121 -8.56 -9.41 -2.97
N ASP A 122 -7.53 -10.03 -2.43
CA ASP A 122 -7.52 -11.44 -2.04
C ASP A 122 -6.93 -11.56 -0.63
N PRO A 123 -7.75 -11.39 0.42
CA PRO A 123 -7.27 -11.40 1.81
C PRO A 123 -6.77 -12.78 2.25
N VAL A 124 -7.16 -13.86 1.56
CA VAL A 124 -6.77 -15.24 1.91
C VAL A 124 -5.58 -15.73 1.07
N GLY A 125 -5.47 -15.33 -0.21
CA GLY A 125 -4.43 -15.81 -1.12
C GLY A 125 -3.00 -15.64 -0.60
N ARG A 126 -2.69 -14.52 0.04
CA ARG A 126 -1.35 -14.30 0.62
C ARG A 126 -1.05 -15.20 1.83
N VAL A 127 -2.09 -15.62 2.55
CA VAL A 127 -1.96 -16.57 3.65
C VAL A 127 -1.72 -17.96 3.07
N GLU A 128 -2.49 -18.36 2.06
CA GLU A 128 -2.32 -19.63 1.33
C GLU A 128 -0.90 -19.77 0.76
N GLU A 129 -0.38 -18.73 0.09
CA GLU A 129 1.00 -18.71 -0.43
C GLU A 129 2.05 -18.97 0.67
N ARG A 130 1.84 -18.37 1.87
CA ARG A 130 2.74 -18.54 3.01
C ARG A 130 2.64 -19.92 3.64
N VAL A 131 1.42 -20.46 3.72
CA VAL A 131 1.18 -21.83 4.20
C VAL A 131 1.85 -22.83 3.25
N ALA A 132 1.69 -22.65 1.93
CA ALA A 132 2.35 -23.49 0.93
C ALA A 132 3.88 -23.40 1.01
N LEU A 133 4.43 -22.19 1.17
CA LEU A 133 5.87 -22.01 1.38
C LEU A 133 6.33 -22.70 2.67
N TYR A 134 5.59 -22.57 3.78
CA TYR A 134 5.94 -23.28 5.02
C TYR A 134 5.92 -24.80 4.80
N ALA A 135 4.87 -25.33 4.16
CA ALA A 135 4.70 -26.74 3.88
C ALA A 135 5.83 -27.34 3.02
N SER A 136 6.52 -26.54 2.21
CA SER A 136 7.66 -27.01 1.41
C SER A 136 8.95 -27.22 2.23
N HIS A 137 9.00 -26.84 3.51
CA HIS A 137 10.17 -27.03 4.35
C HIS A 137 10.17 -28.42 4.99
N VAL A 138 11.34 -29.05 5.11
CA VAL A 138 11.48 -30.37 5.75
C VAL A 138 11.07 -30.38 7.24
N THR A 139 11.13 -29.22 7.89
CA THR A 139 10.74 -29.03 9.30
C THR A 139 9.26 -28.67 9.45
N ALA A 140 8.49 -28.66 8.36
CA ALA A 140 7.08 -28.31 8.40
C ALA A 140 6.27 -29.35 9.17
N ARG A 141 5.36 -28.85 10.00
CA ARG A 141 4.41 -29.67 10.74
C ARG A 141 3.13 -29.85 9.94
N GLY A 142 2.86 -31.09 9.52
CA GLY A 142 1.69 -31.41 8.70
C GLY A 142 0.35 -31.08 9.37
N ASP A 143 0.27 -31.22 10.69
CA ASP A 143 -0.93 -30.85 11.47
C ASP A 143 -1.19 -29.34 11.44
N TYR A 144 -0.14 -28.52 11.48
CA TYR A 144 -0.26 -27.06 11.37
C TYR A 144 -0.65 -26.63 9.96
N VAL A 145 -0.05 -27.25 8.93
CA VAL A 145 -0.42 -27.01 7.54
C VAL A 145 -1.90 -27.35 7.33
N SER A 146 -2.35 -28.52 7.79
CA SER A 146 -3.75 -28.94 7.68
C SER A 146 -4.69 -27.95 8.35
N LEU A 147 -4.41 -27.59 9.62
CA LEU A 147 -5.22 -26.63 10.38
C LEU A 147 -5.35 -25.28 9.66
N LEU A 148 -4.22 -24.72 9.18
CA LEU A 148 -4.21 -23.42 8.52
C LEU A 148 -4.86 -23.45 7.14
N SER A 149 -4.68 -24.52 6.38
CA SER A 149 -5.35 -24.71 5.09
C SER A 149 -6.87 -24.81 5.27
N THR A 150 -7.34 -25.58 6.25
CA THR A 150 -8.78 -25.66 6.58
C THR A 150 -9.33 -24.28 6.98
N ALA A 151 -8.59 -23.52 7.79
CA ALA A 151 -8.99 -22.16 8.14
C ALA A 151 -9.06 -21.22 6.91
N CYS A 152 -8.17 -21.39 5.92
CA CYS A 152 -8.23 -20.65 4.66
C CYS A 152 -9.47 -21.02 3.85
N ASP A 153 -9.78 -22.31 3.73
CA ASP A 153 -10.97 -22.81 3.02
C ASP A 153 -12.26 -22.29 3.68
N GLU A 154 -12.34 -22.32 5.01
CA GLU A 154 -13.47 -21.78 5.77
C GLU A 154 -13.61 -20.27 5.54
N ALA A 155 -12.51 -19.51 5.62
CA ALA A 155 -12.51 -18.07 5.37
C ALA A 155 -12.99 -17.75 3.94
N ARG A 156 -12.50 -18.48 2.93
CA ARG A 156 -12.95 -18.35 1.53
C ARG A 156 -14.46 -18.60 1.43
N ALA A 157 -14.96 -19.67 2.04
CA ALA A 157 -16.38 -20.01 2.01
C ALA A 157 -17.27 -18.93 2.65
N VAL A 158 -16.83 -18.35 3.78
CA VAL A 158 -17.52 -17.22 4.42
C VAL A 158 -17.51 -16.00 3.52
N LEU A 159 -16.35 -15.64 2.94
CA LEU A 159 -16.22 -14.47 2.06
C LEU A 159 -17.08 -14.57 0.79
N THR A 160 -17.19 -15.76 0.17
CA THR A 160 -18.06 -15.97 -1.00
C THR A 160 -19.55 -15.76 -0.68
N ARG A 161 -19.95 -16.07 0.55
CA ARG A 161 -21.34 -15.92 1.03
C ARG A 161 -21.61 -14.55 1.63
N LEU A 162 -20.58 -13.75 1.89
CA LEU A 162 -20.73 -12.43 2.47
C LEU A 162 -21.65 -11.57 1.58
N ARG A 163 -22.62 -10.91 2.22
CA ARG A 163 -23.49 -9.91 1.62
C ARG A 163 -23.30 -8.62 2.41
N SER A 164 -22.64 -7.66 1.78
CA SER A 164 -22.43 -6.34 2.37
C SER A 164 -23.60 -5.44 2.03
N ALA A 165 -24.20 -4.80 3.05
CA ALA A 165 -25.19 -3.74 2.83
C ALA A 165 -24.59 -2.52 2.10
N LEU A 166 -23.28 -2.32 2.21
CA LEU A 166 -22.54 -1.27 1.50
C LEU A 166 -22.14 -1.69 0.08
N GLY A 167 -22.44 -2.93 -0.33
CA GLY A 167 -22.03 -3.48 -1.61
C GLY A 167 -20.52 -3.68 -1.72
N ILE A 168 -20.03 -3.66 -2.97
CA ILE A 168 -18.62 -3.73 -3.33
C ILE A 168 -18.20 -2.33 -3.78
N GLY A 169 -17.15 -1.79 -3.17
CA GLY A 169 -16.67 -0.44 -3.45
C GLY A 169 -15.21 -0.26 -3.06
N LEU A 170 -14.71 0.96 -3.24
CA LEU A 170 -13.36 1.32 -2.84
C LEU A 170 -13.26 1.35 -1.32
N VAL A 171 -12.21 0.74 -0.78
CA VAL A 171 -11.85 0.79 0.63
C VAL A 171 -10.35 1.09 0.75
N HIS A 172 -9.95 1.81 1.78
CA HIS A 172 -8.53 2.14 2.01
C HIS A 172 -7.72 0.89 2.39
N GLY A 173 -8.33 -0.04 3.13
CA GLY A 173 -7.69 -1.25 3.65
C GLY A 173 -6.88 -1.05 4.94
N ASP A 174 -6.41 0.17 5.20
CA ASP A 174 -5.71 0.54 6.45
C ASP A 174 -5.87 2.05 6.76
N PRO A 175 -7.07 2.48 7.18
CA PRO A 175 -7.47 3.90 7.18
C PRO A 175 -6.78 4.74 8.27
N LEU A 176 -5.99 4.13 9.15
CA LEU A 176 -5.24 4.82 10.19
C LEU A 176 -3.85 5.30 9.71
N ASN A 177 -3.45 4.94 8.49
CA ASN A 177 -2.28 5.52 7.85
C ASN A 177 -2.60 6.94 7.36
N VAL A 178 -2.46 7.89 8.28
CA VAL A 178 -2.69 9.32 8.04
C VAL A 178 -1.41 10.08 8.35
N VAL A 179 -1.06 11.05 7.50
CA VAL A 179 -0.07 12.07 7.83
C VAL A 179 -0.78 13.39 8.11
N LEU A 180 -0.55 13.97 9.27
CA LEU A 180 -1.02 15.31 9.60
C LEU A 180 -0.03 16.33 9.03
N THR A 181 -0.49 17.26 8.20
CA THR A 181 0.34 18.32 7.63
C THR A 181 -0.24 19.69 7.98
N ALA A 182 0.55 20.76 7.81
CA ALA A 182 0.07 22.14 8.00
C ALA A 182 -1.12 22.52 7.10
N ARG A 183 -1.33 21.80 5.99
CA ARG A 183 -2.45 22.00 5.07
C ARG A 183 -3.65 21.09 5.36
N GLY A 184 -3.55 20.28 6.42
CA GLY A 184 -4.54 19.29 6.80
C GLY A 184 -4.02 17.85 6.73
N PRO A 185 -4.78 16.91 7.31
CA PRO A 185 -4.51 15.48 7.25
C PRO A 185 -4.62 14.91 5.82
N LEU A 186 -3.79 13.92 5.51
CA LEU A 186 -3.78 13.18 4.25
C LEU A 186 -3.74 11.68 4.52
N LEU A 187 -4.59 10.92 3.83
CA LEU A 187 -4.52 9.45 3.75
C LEU A 187 -3.30 9.01 2.92
N LEU A 188 -2.63 7.93 3.34
CA LEU A 188 -1.37 7.42 2.76
C LEU A 188 -1.49 6.07 2.03
#